data_AF-A0A927Y6Q7-F1
#
_entry.id   AF-A0A927Y6Q7-F1
#
_cell.length_a   1.000
_cell.length_b   1.000
_cell.length_c   1.000
_cell.angle_alpha   90.00
_cell.angle_beta   90.00
_cell.angle_gamma   90.00
#
_symmetry.space_group_name_H-M   'P 1'
#
loop_
_entity.id
_entity.type
_entity.pdbx_description
1 polymer ?
#
loop_
_entity_poly.entity_id
_entity_poly.type
_entity_poly.pdbx_seq_one_letter_code
_entity_poly.pdbx_strand_id
1 'polypeptide(L)'
;MRRTMQVIIYGKGQVFERYKERVLWENVVAIADKKAIIGETIGNVPVIRPQDIQDVSCDYIAIFSNKLFENIKNELMGEYFVPEEKIVSWRMLVNADDYGEFKNLEFCNNMIRKKGLKKVLDVGMKLASHYLDKSEFAGETAEIFAVGEAKYPAYRRIYQELFATVESAKEITYDLLMLGDCTDRLEYMLDNLQSRYAVGYWAYEKLGSAAVVNCRNVAERYGRLYSFRMAEGIIWLLDRRLQETLDSVKLFVVTHKKYNMPEDDLYVPFVVGEQYKDHSYLSEHTGENIAHLNPKINECTALYWMWKNTDCEYVGLNHYRRRFYNDWNRNSGNYLDGFHLKEILEEYDLVMAEALLCNGQTVWEQLRVSVSEDAFEKGMAVVRAALMKHQPDYMEAFEAVLQGHAFYICNMFVTRREILNQYCEWLFSFLIEAAESIDVSTYGAYDKRIIGFLAERMWTVWLMKQDLRIKELPITEV
;
A
#
# COMPACT_ATOMS: atom_id res chain seq x y z
N MET A 1 5.37 8.53 -39.56
CA MET A 1 6.02 9.30 -38.48
C MET A 1 5.60 8.69 -37.15
N ARG A 2 6.53 8.28 -36.29
CA ARG A 2 6.19 7.89 -34.91
C ARG A 2 5.75 9.18 -34.19
N ARG A 3 4.58 9.16 -33.55
CA ARG A 3 4.11 10.25 -32.69
C ARG A 3 5.15 10.49 -31.59
N THR A 4 5.57 11.73 -31.41
CA THR A 4 6.44 12.14 -30.30
C THR A 4 5.69 11.99 -28.99
N MET A 5 6.30 11.33 -28.01
CA MET A 5 5.73 11.11 -26.68
C MET A 5 5.54 12.44 -25.96
N GLN A 6 4.39 12.64 -25.32
CA GLN A 6 4.05 13.86 -24.59
C GLN A 6 4.07 13.59 -23.08
N VAL A 7 4.89 14.33 -22.34
CA VAL A 7 5.14 14.07 -20.92
C VAL A 7 4.97 15.35 -20.10
N ILE A 8 4.33 15.22 -18.94
CA ILE A 8 4.33 16.25 -17.90
C ILE A 8 5.46 15.92 -16.91
N ILE A 9 6.28 16.91 -16.58
CA ILE A 9 7.26 16.79 -15.49
C ILE A 9 6.55 17.12 -14.17
N TYR A 10 6.67 16.28 -13.16
CA TYR A 10 6.16 16.58 -11.82
C TYR A 10 7.29 16.85 -10.84
N GLY A 11 7.32 18.09 -10.33
CA GLY A 11 8.27 18.59 -9.34
C GLY A 11 9.51 19.23 -9.93
N LYS A 12 9.77 20.50 -9.60
CA LYS A 12 10.98 21.26 -10.01
C LYS A 12 12.03 21.36 -8.89
N GLY A 13 12.23 20.26 -8.16
CA GLY A 13 13.14 20.17 -7.01
C GLY A 13 14.61 19.92 -7.37
N GLN A 14 15.39 19.43 -6.40
CA GLN A 14 16.84 19.17 -6.57
C GLN A 14 17.17 18.19 -7.71
N VAL A 15 16.36 17.13 -7.87
CA VAL A 15 16.57 16.15 -8.95
C VAL A 15 16.33 16.80 -10.31
N PHE A 16 15.25 17.60 -10.44
CA PHE A 16 15.01 18.37 -11.65
C PHE A 16 16.17 19.31 -11.97
N GLU A 17 16.60 20.14 -11.03
CA GLU A 17 17.72 21.07 -11.26
C GLU A 17 19.01 20.37 -11.68
N ARG A 18 19.27 19.17 -11.14
CA ARG A 18 20.45 18.38 -11.48
C ARG A 18 20.40 17.81 -12.90
N TYR A 19 19.22 17.44 -13.39
CA TYR A 19 19.07 16.69 -14.65
C TYR A 19 18.38 17.46 -15.77
N LYS A 20 17.89 18.69 -15.53
CA LYS A 20 17.16 19.50 -16.52
C LYS A 20 17.90 19.70 -17.85
N GLU A 21 19.23 19.77 -17.84
CA GLU A 21 20.05 19.92 -19.05
C GLU A 21 20.10 18.66 -19.92
N ARG A 22 19.72 17.50 -19.35
CA ARG A 22 19.65 16.20 -20.04
C ARG A 22 18.23 15.82 -20.44
N VAL A 23 17.23 16.64 -20.07
CA VAL A 23 15.83 16.36 -20.38
C VAL A 23 15.60 16.49 -21.89
N LEU A 24 14.90 15.52 -22.46
CA LEU A 24 14.37 15.57 -23.83
C LEU A 24 13.19 16.55 -23.88
N TRP A 25 13.50 17.86 -23.90
CA TRP A 25 12.52 18.95 -23.81
C TRP A 25 11.48 18.94 -24.92
N GLU A 26 11.78 18.35 -26.08
CA GLU A 26 10.84 18.15 -27.19
C GLU A 26 9.65 17.26 -26.83
N ASN A 27 9.77 16.45 -25.77
CA ASN A 27 8.71 15.58 -25.28
C ASN A 27 7.90 16.23 -24.14
N VAL A 28 8.31 17.40 -23.63
CA VAL A 28 7.72 18.00 -22.42
C VAL A 28 6.61 18.98 -22.80
N VAL A 29 5.39 18.74 -22.31
CA VAL A 29 4.22 19.60 -22.59
C VAL A 29 3.89 20.56 -21.44
N ALA A 30 4.24 20.22 -20.20
CA ALA A 30 4.05 21.06 -19.03
C ALA A 30 4.95 20.61 -17.87
N ILE A 31 5.12 21.47 -16.88
CA ILE A 31 5.74 21.16 -15.59
C ILE A 31 4.71 21.40 -14.48
N ALA A 32 4.31 20.35 -13.76
CA ALA A 32 3.44 20.48 -12.60
C ALA A 32 4.28 20.66 -11.32
N ASP A 33 4.00 21.71 -10.54
CA ASP A 33 4.64 21.92 -9.24
C ASP A 33 3.67 22.58 -8.24
N LYS A 34 3.71 22.13 -6.97
CA LYS A 34 2.84 22.69 -5.91
C LYS A 34 3.08 24.18 -5.65
N LYS A 35 4.27 24.69 -5.99
CA LYS A 35 4.66 26.09 -5.82
C LYS A 35 4.52 26.89 -7.13
N ALA A 36 3.83 26.36 -8.13
CA ALA A 36 3.63 27.05 -9.40
C ALA A 36 2.91 28.39 -9.23
N ILE A 37 3.45 29.41 -9.89
CA ILE A 37 2.86 30.76 -9.95
C ILE A 37 2.16 30.94 -11.30
N ILE A 38 1.05 31.69 -11.32
CA ILE A 38 0.29 31.96 -12.56
C ILE A 38 1.20 32.61 -13.61
N GLY A 39 1.25 32.02 -14.80
CA GLY A 39 2.07 32.49 -15.92
C GLY A 39 3.55 32.11 -15.85
N GLU A 40 3.96 31.31 -14.85
CA GLU A 40 5.32 30.79 -14.76
C GLU A 40 5.64 29.86 -15.96
N THR A 41 6.83 30.04 -16.52
CA THR A 41 7.35 29.21 -17.62
C THR A 41 8.80 28.84 -17.35
N ILE A 42 9.22 27.66 -17.79
CA ILE A 42 10.62 27.27 -17.85
C ILE A 42 10.96 27.05 -19.33
N GLY A 43 11.75 27.97 -19.90
CA GLY A 43 11.89 28.07 -21.35
C GLY A 43 10.55 28.42 -21.99
N ASN A 44 10.07 27.56 -22.89
CA ASN A 44 8.76 27.69 -23.54
C ASN A 44 7.68 26.76 -22.94
N VAL A 45 8.00 26.07 -21.85
CA VAL A 45 7.11 25.08 -21.23
C VAL A 45 6.34 25.75 -20.07
N PRO A 46 5.00 25.65 -20.03
CA PRO A 46 4.21 26.21 -18.94
C PRO A 46 4.42 25.44 -17.63
N VAL A 47 4.45 26.18 -16.52
CA VAL A 47 4.40 25.60 -15.17
C VAL A 47 2.98 25.70 -14.64
N ILE A 48 2.38 24.57 -14.31
CA ILE A 48 0.99 24.43 -13.88
C ILE A 48 0.91 23.93 -12.43
N ARG A 49 -0.25 24.10 -11.80
CA ARG A 49 -0.51 23.46 -10.52
C ARG A 49 -0.93 22.00 -10.73
N PRO A 50 -0.71 21.11 -9.76
CA PRO A 50 -1.13 19.71 -9.88
C PRO A 50 -2.62 19.50 -10.17
N GLN A 51 -3.48 20.42 -9.71
CA GLN A 51 -4.92 20.36 -9.99
C GLN A 51 -5.25 20.46 -11.49
N ASP A 52 -4.39 21.13 -12.27
CA ASP A 52 -4.59 21.39 -13.69
C ASP A 52 -4.01 20.27 -14.57
N ILE A 53 -3.43 19.22 -13.98
CA ILE A 53 -2.81 18.10 -14.71
C ILE A 53 -3.82 17.43 -15.64
N GLN A 54 -5.08 17.30 -15.23
CA GLN A 54 -6.13 16.65 -16.01
C GLN A 54 -6.51 17.43 -17.28
N ASP A 55 -6.24 18.73 -17.30
CA ASP A 55 -6.55 19.61 -18.44
C ASP A 55 -5.46 19.54 -19.53
N VAL A 56 -4.34 18.86 -19.26
CA VAL A 56 -3.21 18.74 -20.17
C VAL A 56 -3.11 17.32 -20.73
N SER A 57 -3.30 17.20 -22.05
CA SER A 57 -3.12 15.91 -22.75
C SER A 57 -1.65 15.47 -22.69
N CYS A 58 -1.41 14.34 -22.04
CA CYS A 58 -0.11 13.68 -21.99
C CYS A 58 -0.25 12.16 -22.01
N ASP A 59 0.83 11.50 -22.47
CA ASP A 59 0.99 10.06 -22.42
C ASP A 59 1.47 9.64 -21.01
N TYR A 60 2.39 10.41 -20.41
CA TYR A 60 2.97 10.10 -19.10
C TYR A 60 3.18 11.32 -18.21
N ILE A 61 3.30 11.08 -16.90
CA ILE A 61 3.75 12.04 -15.88
C ILE A 61 5.03 11.52 -15.25
N ALA A 62 6.14 12.22 -15.48
CA ALA A 62 7.45 11.87 -14.97
C ALA A 62 7.73 12.53 -13.62
N ILE A 63 7.83 11.73 -12.55
CA ILE A 63 8.14 12.22 -11.21
C ILE A 63 9.64 12.50 -11.09
N PHE A 64 10.01 13.75 -10.82
CA PHE A 64 11.39 14.19 -10.57
C PHE A 64 11.75 14.16 -9.08
N SER A 65 11.61 12.98 -8.48
CA SER A 65 12.05 12.69 -7.11
C SER A 65 12.29 11.20 -6.95
N ASN A 66 13.44 10.81 -6.38
CA ASN A 66 13.66 9.41 -5.99
C ASN A 66 13.05 9.14 -4.61
N LYS A 67 13.31 10.04 -3.64
CA LYS A 67 12.91 9.87 -2.24
C LYS A 67 11.39 9.92 -2.04
N LEU A 68 10.70 10.80 -2.75
CA LEU A 68 9.26 11.01 -2.60
C LEU A 68 8.46 10.34 -3.74
N PHE A 69 9.09 9.46 -4.52
CA PHE A 69 8.47 8.86 -5.70
C PHE A 69 7.13 8.21 -5.37
N GLU A 70 7.11 7.34 -4.35
CA GLU A 70 5.90 6.61 -3.96
C GLU A 70 4.80 7.53 -3.42
N ASN A 71 5.13 8.48 -2.55
CA ASN A 71 4.16 9.43 -2.00
C ASN A 71 3.56 10.32 -3.09
N ILE A 72 4.39 10.82 -4.01
CA ILE A 72 3.92 11.62 -5.16
C ILE A 72 3.04 10.77 -6.08
N LYS A 73 3.42 9.51 -6.34
CA LYS A 73 2.61 8.58 -7.15
C LYS A 73 1.24 8.34 -6.51
N ASN A 74 1.19 8.04 -5.21
CA ASN A 74 -0.07 7.88 -4.46
C ASN A 74 -0.93 9.15 -4.51
N GLU A 75 -0.33 10.34 -4.38
CA GLU A 75 -1.04 11.61 -4.51
C GLU A 75 -1.62 11.82 -5.93
N LEU A 76 -0.81 11.58 -6.96
CA LEU A 76 -1.23 11.64 -8.38
C LEU A 76 -2.41 10.72 -8.66
N MET A 77 -2.35 9.48 -8.17
CA MET A 77 -3.43 8.50 -8.33
C MET A 77 -4.68 8.90 -7.55
N GLY A 78 -4.53 9.28 -6.29
CA GLY A 78 -5.63 9.48 -5.36
C GLY A 78 -6.38 10.81 -5.53
N GLU A 79 -5.63 11.91 -5.54
CA GLU A 79 -6.18 13.28 -5.51
C GLU A 79 -6.34 13.86 -6.92
N TYR A 80 -5.45 13.50 -7.85
CA TYR A 80 -5.44 14.03 -9.22
C TYR A 80 -5.91 13.01 -10.26
N PHE A 81 -6.42 11.84 -9.83
CA PHE A 81 -6.97 10.74 -10.65
C PHE A 81 -6.10 10.38 -11.87
N VAL A 82 -4.77 10.45 -11.70
CA VAL A 82 -3.83 10.03 -12.74
C VAL A 82 -3.73 8.51 -12.69
N PRO A 83 -4.04 7.80 -13.79
CA PRO A 83 -3.87 6.35 -13.83
C PRO A 83 -2.42 5.94 -13.58
N GLU A 84 -2.21 4.88 -12.79
CA GLU A 84 -0.87 4.43 -12.39
C GLU A 84 0.02 4.14 -13.60
N GLU A 85 -0.55 3.61 -14.68
CA GLU A 85 0.17 3.27 -15.89
C GLU A 85 0.81 4.48 -16.59
N LYS A 86 0.26 5.68 -16.36
CA LYS A 86 0.80 6.95 -16.87
C LYS A 86 1.92 7.51 -15.98
N ILE A 87 2.10 7.01 -14.77
CA ILE A 87 3.09 7.56 -13.83
C ILE A 87 4.43 6.84 -14.03
N VAL A 88 5.49 7.61 -14.22
CA VAL A 88 6.82 7.11 -14.54
C VAL A 88 7.92 7.90 -13.81
N SER A 89 9.13 7.36 -13.83
CA SER A 89 10.31 8.07 -13.32
C SER A 89 10.85 9.08 -14.33
N TRP A 90 11.41 10.17 -13.82
CA TRP A 90 12.20 11.15 -14.60
C TRP A 90 13.31 10.51 -15.44
N ARG A 91 13.80 9.32 -15.06
CA ARG A 91 14.79 8.55 -15.82
C ARG A 91 14.35 8.27 -17.26
N MET A 92 13.04 8.13 -17.49
CA MET A 92 12.45 7.97 -18.83
C MET A 92 12.75 9.17 -19.75
N LEU A 93 12.88 10.38 -19.20
CA LEU A 93 13.05 11.62 -19.96
C LEU A 93 14.50 12.02 -20.23
N VAL A 94 15.47 11.31 -19.66
CA VAL A 94 16.89 11.70 -19.75
C VAL A 94 17.78 10.62 -20.37
N ASN A 95 17.17 9.52 -20.87
CA ASN A 95 17.85 8.31 -21.32
C ASN A 95 18.97 7.91 -20.36
N ALA A 96 18.67 7.87 -19.06
CA ALA A 96 19.69 7.56 -18.09
C ALA A 96 20.06 6.08 -18.21
N ASP A 97 21.29 5.80 -18.65
CA ASP A 97 21.95 4.49 -18.54
C ASP A 97 22.14 4.03 -17.07
N ASP A 98 21.59 4.76 -16.10
CA ASP A 98 21.88 4.57 -14.67
C ASP A 98 20.96 3.48 -14.09
N TYR A 99 21.46 2.25 -14.22
CA TYR A 99 20.84 0.98 -13.87
C TYR A 99 20.37 0.92 -12.41
N GLY A 100 19.07 0.69 -12.21
CA GLY A 100 18.46 0.28 -10.95
C GLY A 100 18.77 -1.16 -10.52
N GLU A 101 19.76 -1.83 -11.11
CA GLU A 101 20.00 -3.28 -10.95
C GLU A 101 20.23 -3.65 -9.48
N PHE A 102 20.95 -2.83 -8.72
CA PHE A 102 21.14 -3.04 -7.28
C PHE A 102 19.82 -3.02 -6.50
N LYS A 103 18.87 -2.15 -6.86
CA LYS A 103 17.54 -2.10 -6.21
C LYS A 103 16.69 -3.32 -6.55
N ASN A 104 16.84 -3.87 -7.75
CA ASN A 104 16.18 -5.13 -8.12
C ASN A 104 16.71 -6.29 -7.26
N LEU A 105 18.02 -6.34 -7.01
CA LEU A 105 18.61 -7.33 -6.11
C LEU A 105 18.14 -7.12 -4.67
N GLU A 106 18.08 -5.88 -4.17
CA GLU A 106 17.54 -5.58 -2.84
C GLU A 106 16.08 -6.05 -2.68
N PHE A 107 15.25 -5.88 -3.71
CA PHE A 107 13.89 -6.42 -3.74
C PHE A 107 13.87 -7.96 -3.59
N CYS A 108 14.66 -8.68 -4.41
CA CYS A 108 14.76 -10.14 -4.33
C CYS A 108 15.27 -10.60 -2.96
N ASN A 109 16.30 -9.95 -2.42
CA ASN A 109 16.84 -10.24 -1.09
C ASN A 109 15.77 -10.10 0.00
N ASN A 110 15.05 -8.97 0.01
CA ASN A 110 13.96 -8.72 0.95
C ASN A 110 12.88 -9.80 0.85
N MET A 111 12.53 -10.20 -0.37
CA MET A 111 11.56 -11.26 -0.62
C MET A 111 12.04 -12.62 -0.08
N ILE A 112 13.30 -12.99 -0.35
CA ILE A 112 13.90 -14.23 0.14
C ILE A 112 13.83 -14.30 1.67
N ARG A 113 14.24 -13.23 2.35
CA ARG A 113 14.26 -13.18 3.83
C ARG A 113 12.86 -13.19 4.43
N LYS A 114 11.95 -12.33 3.94
CA LYS A 114 10.62 -12.16 4.53
C LYS A 114 9.69 -13.34 4.27
N LYS A 115 9.78 -13.96 3.09
CA LYS A 115 8.96 -15.14 2.73
C LYS A 115 9.66 -16.47 3.02
N GLY A 116 10.87 -16.45 3.59
CA GLY A 116 11.63 -17.65 3.95
C GLY A 116 11.96 -18.54 2.75
N LEU A 117 12.24 -17.95 1.59
CA LEU A 117 12.52 -18.67 0.36
C LEU A 117 13.90 -19.35 0.47
N LYS A 118 13.99 -20.62 0.09
CA LYS A 118 15.18 -21.44 0.31
C LYS A 118 15.95 -21.69 -0.96
N LYS A 119 15.28 -22.02 -2.07
CA LYS A 119 15.94 -22.34 -3.34
C LYS A 119 15.75 -21.21 -4.35
N VAL A 120 16.83 -20.54 -4.71
CA VAL A 120 16.83 -19.39 -5.61
C VAL A 120 17.64 -19.68 -6.85
N LEU A 121 17.08 -19.45 -8.04
CA LEU A 121 17.81 -19.57 -9.30
C LEU A 121 18.11 -18.18 -9.89
N ASP A 122 19.39 -17.84 -10.01
CA ASP A 122 19.88 -16.65 -10.70
C ASP A 122 20.16 -16.94 -12.18
N VAL A 123 19.23 -16.56 -13.04
CA VAL A 123 19.35 -16.74 -14.49
C VAL A 123 20.18 -15.59 -15.06
N GLY A 124 21.36 -15.91 -15.59
CA GLY A 124 22.30 -14.91 -16.12
C GLY A 124 23.33 -14.42 -15.10
N MET A 125 23.37 -15.01 -13.90
CA MET A 125 24.43 -14.84 -12.90
C MET A 125 24.65 -13.39 -12.45
N LYS A 126 23.56 -12.64 -12.26
CA LYS A 126 23.61 -11.21 -11.89
C LYS A 126 24.17 -10.96 -10.50
N LEU A 127 24.05 -11.91 -9.59
CA LEU A 127 24.61 -11.79 -8.23
C LEU A 127 26.14 -11.72 -8.25
N ALA A 128 26.77 -12.43 -9.19
CA ALA A 128 28.21 -12.51 -9.30
C ALA A 128 28.92 -11.22 -9.71
N SER A 129 28.19 -10.22 -10.22
CA SER A 129 28.73 -8.88 -10.47
C SER A 129 28.55 -7.92 -9.30
N HIS A 130 27.81 -8.30 -8.25
CA HIS A 130 27.42 -7.42 -7.15
C HIS A 130 27.88 -7.89 -5.77
N TYR A 131 28.08 -9.19 -5.60
CA TYR A 131 28.43 -9.81 -4.32
C TYR A 131 29.64 -10.73 -4.48
N LEU A 132 30.39 -10.92 -3.40
CA LEU A 132 31.50 -11.89 -3.36
C LEU A 132 31.13 -13.18 -2.61
N ASP A 133 30.07 -13.13 -1.82
CA ASP A 133 29.58 -14.23 -1.00
C ASP A 133 28.04 -14.22 -0.93
N LYS A 134 27.42 -15.41 -0.93
CA LYS A 134 25.96 -15.50 -0.87
C LYS A 134 25.35 -14.91 0.40
N SER A 135 26.10 -14.93 1.52
CA SER A 135 25.61 -14.44 2.82
C SER A 135 25.31 -12.94 2.79
N GLU A 136 26.03 -12.17 1.96
CA GLU A 136 25.81 -10.73 1.72
C GLU A 136 24.45 -10.46 1.06
N PHE A 137 23.99 -11.41 0.23
CA PHE A 137 22.70 -11.33 -0.45
C PHE A 137 21.62 -12.03 0.37
N ALA A 138 21.54 -13.36 0.33
CA ALA A 138 20.40 -14.12 0.85
C ALA A 138 20.58 -14.68 2.27
N GLY A 139 21.72 -14.41 2.92
CA GLY A 139 22.07 -15.01 4.20
C GLY A 139 22.56 -16.46 4.04
N GLU A 140 22.63 -17.21 5.15
CA GLU A 140 23.23 -18.56 5.14
C GLU A 140 22.24 -19.67 4.75
N THR A 141 20.94 -19.44 4.95
CA THR A 141 19.90 -20.47 4.82
C THR A 141 19.43 -20.70 3.39
N ALA A 142 19.67 -19.75 2.49
CA ALA A 142 19.29 -19.88 1.09
C ALA A 142 20.37 -20.62 0.28
N GLU A 143 19.90 -21.53 -0.55
CA GLU A 143 20.64 -22.21 -1.60
C GLU A 143 20.46 -21.41 -2.89
N ILE A 144 21.57 -20.88 -3.43
CA ILE A 144 21.56 -20.09 -4.66
C ILE A 144 22.16 -20.94 -5.77
N PHE A 145 21.39 -21.09 -6.84
CA PHE A 145 21.73 -21.79 -8.07
C PHE A 145 21.89 -20.76 -9.18
N ALA A 146 22.59 -21.11 -10.26
CA ALA A 146 22.72 -20.23 -11.41
C ALA A 146 22.60 -20.98 -12.74
N VAL A 147 22.06 -20.30 -13.75
CA VAL A 147 22.21 -20.70 -15.16
C VAL A 147 23.15 -19.72 -15.84
N GLY A 148 24.28 -20.22 -16.34
CA GLY A 148 25.27 -19.41 -17.05
C GLY A 148 26.67 -20.04 -17.04
N GLU A 149 27.65 -19.29 -17.56
CA GLU A 149 29.03 -19.74 -17.65
C GLU A 149 29.86 -19.27 -16.44
N ALA A 150 30.49 -20.22 -15.74
CA ALA A 150 31.47 -19.91 -14.70
C ALA A 150 32.71 -19.24 -15.29
N LYS A 151 32.78 -17.91 -15.21
CA LYS A 151 33.97 -17.16 -15.62
C LYS A 151 35.13 -17.25 -14.63
N TYR A 152 34.82 -17.38 -13.33
CA TYR A 152 35.82 -17.35 -12.26
C TYR A 152 35.53 -18.36 -11.14
N PRO A 153 36.57 -18.96 -10.52
CA PRO A 153 36.38 -19.87 -9.38
C PRO A 153 35.66 -19.25 -8.18
N ALA A 154 35.77 -17.93 -8.01
CA ALA A 154 35.13 -17.19 -6.91
C ALA A 154 33.61 -17.31 -6.90
N TYR A 155 32.97 -17.56 -8.06
CA TYR A 155 31.53 -17.70 -8.17
C TYR A 155 30.96 -18.88 -7.35
N ARG A 156 31.79 -19.86 -6.99
CA ARG A 156 31.42 -20.97 -6.09
C ARG A 156 31.12 -20.53 -4.64
N ARG A 157 31.45 -19.30 -4.26
CA ARG A 157 31.07 -18.71 -2.97
C ARG A 157 29.64 -18.18 -2.96
N ILE A 158 29.09 -17.93 -4.14
CA ILE A 158 27.73 -17.42 -4.33
C ILE A 158 26.82 -18.59 -4.68
N TYR A 159 27.20 -19.37 -5.69
CA TYR A 159 26.36 -20.41 -6.24
C TYR A 159 26.77 -21.79 -5.73
N GLN A 160 25.79 -22.49 -5.17
CA GLN A 160 25.89 -23.89 -4.78
C GLN A 160 26.10 -24.80 -5.98
N GLU A 161 25.40 -24.50 -7.08
CA GLU A 161 25.53 -25.22 -8.34
C GLU A 161 25.33 -24.26 -9.52
N LEU A 162 26.12 -24.48 -10.58
CA LEU A 162 25.99 -23.78 -11.86
C LEU A 162 25.57 -24.75 -12.96
N PHE A 163 24.49 -24.38 -13.63
CA PHE A 163 23.93 -25.08 -14.76
C PHE A 163 24.37 -24.41 -16.07
N ALA A 164 24.82 -25.21 -17.03
CA ALA A 164 25.20 -24.71 -18.35
C ALA A 164 23.97 -24.24 -19.17
N THR A 165 22.82 -24.88 -18.98
CA THR A 165 21.58 -24.54 -19.70
C THR A 165 20.35 -24.58 -18.79
N VAL A 166 19.25 -23.97 -19.24
CA VAL A 166 17.96 -24.01 -18.54
C VAL A 166 17.44 -25.44 -18.40
N GLU A 167 17.63 -26.29 -19.42
CA GLU A 167 17.23 -27.71 -19.35
C GLU A 167 17.96 -28.48 -18.24
N SER A 168 19.22 -28.14 -17.95
CA SER A 168 19.94 -28.80 -16.87
C SER A 168 19.48 -28.39 -15.47
N ALA A 169 18.73 -27.28 -15.36
CA ALA A 169 18.19 -26.76 -14.11
C ALA A 169 16.73 -27.21 -13.84
N LYS A 170 16.06 -27.85 -14.81
CA LYS A 170 14.59 -28.07 -14.77
C LYS A 170 14.09 -29.05 -13.71
N GLU A 171 14.95 -29.96 -13.24
CA GLU A 171 14.59 -31.03 -12.29
C GLU A 171 14.44 -30.50 -10.85
N ILE A 172 14.84 -29.25 -10.59
CA ILE A 172 14.71 -28.61 -9.29
C ILE A 172 13.47 -27.73 -9.28
N THR A 173 12.63 -27.90 -8.25
CA THR A 173 11.59 -26.93 -7.92
C THR A 173 12.21 -25.80 -7.08
N TYR A 174 12.19 -24.58 -7.62
CA TYR A 174 12.71 -23.39 -6.97
C TYR A 174 11.62 -22.64 -6.19
N ASP A 175 12.02 -21.86 -5.21
CA ASP A 175 11.11 -20.89 -4.58
C ASP A 175 11.05 -19.60 -5.39
N LEU A 176 12.20 -19.14 -5.91
CA LEU A 176 12.32 -17.90 -6.69
C LEU A 176 13.20 -18.09 -7.92
N LEU A 177 12.69 -17.68 -9.08
CA LEU A 177 13.50 -17.42 -10.27
C LEU A 177 13.83 -15.93 -10.37
N MET A 178 15.11 -15.60 -10.44
CA MET A 178 15.58 -14.26 -10.75
C MET A 178 15.94 -14.22 -12.23
N LEU A 179 15.07 -13.61 -13.03
CA LEU A 179 15.14 -13.70 -14.49
C LEU A 179 15.81 -12.49 -15.16
N GLY A 180 16.00 -11.39 -14.44
CA GLY A 180 16.62 -10.18 -14.99
C GLY A 180 15.80 -9.54 -16.12
N ASP A 181 16.47 -9.12 -17.19
CA ASP A 181 15.87 -8.59 -18.44
C ASP A 181 15.73 -9.70 -19.49
N CYS A 182 14.99 -10.76 -19.15
CA CYS A 182 14.80 -11.95 -19.98
C CYS A 182 13.61 -11.84 -20.95
N THR A 183 13.30 -10.64 -21.42
CA THR A 183 12.04 -10.34 -22.11
C THR A 183 11.74 -11.31 -23.27
N ASP A 184 12.73 -11.62 -24.10
CA ASP A 184 12.54 -12.44 -25.32
C ASP A 184 12.47 -13.96 -25.07
N ARG A 185 12.79 -14.45 -23.86
CA ARG A 185 12.84 -15.89 -23.54
C ARG A 185 11.96 -16.30 -22.37
N LEU A 186 11.09 -15.40 -21.92
CA LEU A 186 10.28 -15.58 -20.72
C LEU A 186 9.42 -16.85 -20.79
N GLU A 187 8.71 -17.09 -21.89
CA GLU A 187 7.85 -18.27 -22.06
C GLU A 187 8.65 -19.57 -21.91
N TYR A 188 9.75 -19.69 -22.66
CA TYR A 188 10.65 -20.84 -22.58
C TYR A 188 11.21 -21.05 -21.16
N MET A 189 11.58 -19.98 -20.45
CA MET A 189 12.04 -20.10 -19.06
C MET A 189 10.93 -20.60 -18.13
N LEU A 190 9.71 -20.07 -18.25
CA LEU A 190 8.58 -20.44 -17.40
C LEU A 190 8.07 -21.87 -17.68
N ASP A 191 8.16 -22.34 -18.93
CA ASP A 191 7.83 -23.71 -19.32
C ASP A 191 8.82 -24.74 -18.76
N ASN A 192 10.11 -24.38 -18.71
CA ASN A 192 11.17 -25.33 -18.35
C ASN A 192 11.61 -25.23 -16.89
N LEU A 193 11.30 -24.16 -16.18
CA LEU A 193 11.71 -23.97 -14.79
C LEU A 193 10.50 -23.93 -13.87
N GLN A 194 10.51 -24.81 -12.87
CA GLN A 194 9.46 -24.86 -11.86
C GLN A 194 9.77 -23.88 -10.73
N SER A 195 8.83 -22.99 -10.42
CA SER A 195 8.98 -22.10 -9.27
C SER A 195 7.67 -21.64 -8.67
N ARG A 196 7.71 -21.19 -7.40
CA ARG A 196 6.59 -20.47 -6.77
C ARG A 196 6.52 -19.03 -7.28
N TYR A 197 7.67 -18.38 -7.37
CA TYR A 197 7.77 -17.00 -7.82
C TYR A 197 8.77 -16.85 -8.96
N ALA A 198 8.56 -15.82 -9.78
CA ALA A 198 9.56 -15.34 -10.72
C ALA A 198 9.60 -13.81 -10.68
N VAL A 199 10.80 -13.24 -10.66
CA VAL A 199 11.02 -11.80 -10.62
C VAL A 199 11.90 -11.39 -11.79
N GLY A 200 11.53 -10.29 -12.42
CA GLY A 200 12.38 -9.61 -13.38
C GLY A 200 12.17 -8.10 -13.34
N TYR A 201 12.78 -7.41 -14.29
CA TYR A 201 12.69 -5.96 -14.34
C TYR A 201 12.51 -5.44 -15.77
N TRP A 202 11.90 -4.27 -15.88
CA TRP A 202 11.83 -3.47 -17.09
C TRP A 202 12.37 -2.07 -16.79
N ALA A 203 13.14 -1.56 -17.75
CA ALA A 203 13.53 -0.16 -17.73
C ALA A 203 12.38 0.70 -18.30
N TYR A 204 12.26 1.95 -17.83
CA TYR A 204 11.13 2.81 -18.21
C TYR A 204 11.12 3.13 -19.71
N GLU A 205 12.29 3.21 -20.36
CA GLU A 205 12.40 3.45 -21.80
C GLU A 205 11.82 2.30 -22.65
N LYS A 206 11.66 1.10 -22.06
CA LYS A 206 11.02 -0.04 -22.72
C LYS A 206 9.51 -0.09 -22.52
N LEU A 207 8.93 0.81 -21.72
CA LEU A 207 7.47 0.85 -21.51
C LEU A 207 6.74 1.05 -22.85
N GLY A 208 5.67 0.27 -23.05
CA GLY A 208 4.89 0.29 -24.27
C GLY A 208 5.58 -0.36 -25.48
N SER A 209 6.80 -0.87 -25.34
CA SER A 209 7.43 -1.67 -26.40
C SER A 209 6.69 -3.00 -26.60
N ALA A 210 6.70 -3.52 -27.84
CA ALA A 210 6.09 -4.80 -28.16
C ALA A 210 6.67 -5.96 -27.30
N ALA A 211 7.95 -5.89 -26.96
CA ALA A 211 8.60 -6.87 -26.08
C ALA A 211 7.97 -6.88 -24.69
N VAL A 212 7.88 -5.73 -24.00
CA VAL A 212 7.30 -5.64 -22.65
C VAL A 212 5.83 -6.04 -22.64
N VAL A 213 5.05 -5.62 -23.64
CA VAL A 213 3.63 -6.02 -23.78
C VAL A 213 3.51 -7.54 -23.95
N ASN A 214 4.34 -8.14 -24.81
CA ASN A 214 4.35 -9.58 -24.99
C ASN A 214 4.75 -10.32 -23.71
N CYS A 215 5.78 -9.87 -23.00
CA CYS A 215 6.20 -10.48 -21.74
C CYS A 215 5.08 -10.48 -20.70
N ARG A 216 4.35 -9.36 -20.57
CA ARG A 216 3.22 -9.27 -19.66
C ARG A 216 2.15 -10.30 -19.99
N ASN A 217 1.73 -10.37 -21.26
CA ASN A 217 0.74 -11.34 -21.73
C ASN A 217 1.20 -12.79 -21.51
N VAL A 218 2.49 -13.06 -21.70
CA VAL A 218 3.08 -14.37 -21.43
C VAL A 218 2.98 -14.68 -19.94
N ALA A 219 3.48 -13.79 -19.07
CA ALA A 219 3.55 -14.00 -17.63
C ALA A 219 2.18 -14.24 -16.99
N GLU A 220 1.16 -13.48 -17.39
CA GLU A 220 -0.21 -13.59 -16.88
C GLU A 220 -0.85 -14.97 -17.16
N ARG A 221 -0.32 -15.76 -18.11
CA ARG A 221 -0.76 -17.16 -18.32
C ARG A 221 -0.20 -18.15 -17.29
N TYR A 222 0.87 -17.79 -16.59
CA TYR A 222 1.55 -18.66 -15.62
C TYR A 222 1.25 -18.31 -14.16
N GLY A 223 0.47 -17.26 -13.92
CA GLY A 223 0.17 -16.80 -12.57
C GLY A 223 -0.24 -15.33 -12.51
N ARG A 224 -0.35 -14.81 -11.29
CA ARG A 224 -0.70 -13.41 -11.07
C ARG A 224 0.55 -12.53 -11.17
N LEU A 225 0.50 -11.54 -12.05
CA LEU A 225 1.58 -10.60 -12.28
C LEU A 225 1.36 -9.30 -11.47
N TYR A 226 2.29 -9.00 -10.59
CA TYR A 226 2.39 -7.72 -9.90
C TYR A 226 3.47 -6.87 -10.57
N SER A 227 3.24 -5.56 -10.66
CA SER A 227 4.19 -4.62 -11.24
C SER A 227 4.45 -3.48 -10.25
N PHE A 228 5.70 -3.32 -9.84
CA PHE A 228 6.13 -2.31 -8.90
C PHE A 228 6.90 -1.22 -9.65
N ARG A 229 6.22 -0.09 -9.88
CA ARG A 229 6.86 1.10 -10.44
C ARG A 229 7.64 1.80 -9.33
N MET A 230 8.96 1.83 -9.46
CA MET A 230 9.89 2.47 -8.53
C MET A 230 10.59 3.66 -9.20
N ALA A 231 11.35 4.45 -8.45
CA ALA A 231 12.11 5.55 -9.02
C ALA A 231 13.20 5.05 -10.00
N GLU A 232 13.74 3.87 -9.75
CA GLU A 232 14.89 3.28 -10.45
C GLU A 232 14.48 2.43 -11.67
N GLY A 233 13.25 1.95 -11.72
CA GLY A 233 12.77 1.06 -12.77
C GLY A 233 11.45 0.43 -12.41
N ILE A 234 11.08 -0.60 -13.16
CA ILE A 234 9.85 -1.36 -12.94
C ILE A 234 10.27 -2.79 -12.60
N ILE A 235 9.93 -3.24 -11.40
CA ILE A 235 10.06 -4.64 -11.04
C ILE A 235 8.74 -5.31 -11.34
N TRP A 236 8.78 -6.53 -11.85
CA TRP A 236 7.59 -7.37 -11.92
C TRP A 236 7.82 -8.65 -11.12
N LEU A 237 6.77 -9.08 -10.44
CA LEU A 237 6.72 -10.31 -9.67
C LEU A 237 5.57 -11.15 -10.20
N LEU A 238 5.90 -12.34 -10.68
CA LEU A 238 4.94 -13.36 -11.04
C LEU A 238 4.79 -14.32 -9.86
N ASP A 239 3.59 -14.36 -9.27
CA ASP A 239 3.18 -15.38 -8.32
C ASP A 239 2.47 -16.52 -9.07
N ARG A 240 3.10 -17.70 -9.08
CA ARG A 240 2.66 -18.87 -9.87
C ARG A 240 1.81 -19.83 -9.05
N ARG A 241 1.43 -19.47 -7.82
CA ARG A 241 0.56 -20.26 -6.95
C ARG A 241 -0.90 -20.17 -7.43
N LEU A 242 -1.68 -21.22 -7.16
CA LEU A 242 -3.12 -21.23 -7.42
C LEU A 242 -3.79 -20.07 -6.69
N GLN A 243 -4.54 -19.25 -7.42
CA GLN A 243 -5.17 -18.04 -6.92
C GLN A 243 -6.61 -18.35 -6.51
N GLU A 244 -6.82 -18.81 -5.28
CA GLU A 244 -8.16 -18.89 -4.68
C GLU A 244 -8.41 -17.66 -3.81
N THR A 245 -9.59 -17.06 -3.93
CA THR A 245 -10.01 -15.92 -3.09
C THR A 245 -11.07 -16.37 -2.08
N LEU A 246 -11.32 -15.54 -1.07
CA LEU A 246 -12.48 -15.73 -0.19
C LEU A 246 -13.77 -15.35 -0.92
N ASP A 247 -14.78 -16.20 -0.88
CA ASP A 247 -16.06 -15.97 -1.58
C ASP A 247 -16.92 -14.86 -0.93
N SER A 248 -16.73 -14.60 0.38
CA SER A 248 -17.57 -13.67 1.15
C SER A 248 -16.72 -12.69 1.97
N VAL A 249 -15.94 -11.86 1.29
CA VAL A 249 -15.17 -10.78 1.90
C VAL A 249 -15.51 -9.42 1.29
N LYS A 250 -15.73 -8.41 2.14
CA LYS A 250 -15.92 -7.01 1.72
C LYS A 250 -15.05 -6.09 2.56
N LEU A 251 -14.22 -5.30 1.88
CA LEU A 251 -13.39 -4.27 2.47
C LEU A 251 -14.00 -2.90 2.16
N PHE A 252 -14.74 -2.36 3.11
CA PHE A 252 -15.45 -1.09 2.92
C PHE A 252 -14.47 0.08 2.96
N VAL A 253 -14.44 0.88 1.90
CA VAL A 253 -13.55 2.02 1.74
C VAL A 253 -14.30 3.30 2.10
N VAL A 254 -14.12 3.76 3.32
CA VAL A 254 -14.85 4.89 3.91
C VAL A 254 -14.31 6.22 3.39
N THR A 255 -15.20 7.04 2.81
CA THR A 255 -14.88 8.36 2.25
C THR A 255 -15.87 9.45 2.66
N HIS A 256 -15.38 10.68 2.75
CA HIS A 256 -16.18 11.89 2.94
C HIS A 256 -15.88 12.95 1.85
N LYS A 257 -15.13 12.58 0.80
CA LYS A 257 -14.82 13.44 -0.34
C LYS A 257 -14.58 12.61 -1.61
N LYS A 258 -14.55 13.28 -2.76
CA LYS A 258 -14.15 12.64 -4.02
C LYS A 258 -12.70 12.16 -3.91
N TYR A 259 -12.46 10.92 -4.29
CA TYR A 259 -11.13 10.29 -4.32
C TYR A 259 -11.12 9.14 -5.31
N ASN A 260 -9.95 8.78 -5.83
CA ASN A 260 -9.83 7.65 -6.74
C ASN A 260 -9.97 6.32 -5.99
N MET A 261 -11.08 5.61 -6.19
CA MET A 261 -11.35 4.34 -5.54
C MET A 261 -10.63 3.18 -6.25
N PRO A 262 -10.28 2.09 -5.55
CA PRO A 262 -9.76 0.89 -6.18
C PRO A 262 -10.79 0.28 -7.15
N GLU A 263 -10.33 -0.20 -8.30
CA GLU A 263 -11.12 -0.97 -9.26
C GLU A 263 -10.94 -2.48 -8.99
N ASP A 264 -11.39 -2.94 -7.83
CA ASP A 264 -11.33 -4.36 -7.41
C ASP A 264 -12.55 -4.67 -6.54
N ASP A 265 -13.24 -5.78 -6.83
CA ASP A 265 -14.50 -6.19 -6.18
C ASP A 265 -14.36 -6.40 -4.67
N LEU A 266 -13.15 -6.65 -4.16
CA LEU A 266 -12.85 -6.70 -2.73
C LEU A 266 -13.20 -5.36 -2.04
N TYR A 267 -13.00 -4.25 -2.74
CA TYR A 267 -13.11 -2.90 -2.19
C TYR A 267 -14.48 -2.30 -2.48
N VAL A 268 -15.22 -1.98 -1.43
CA VAL A 268 -16.58 -1.45 -1.54
C VAL A 268 -16.61 0.02 -1.10
N PRO A 269 -16.70 0.99 -2.03
CA PRO A 269 -16.79 2.40 -1.68
C PRO A 269 -18.00 2.71 -0.79
N PHE A 270 -17.75 3.44 0.30
CA PHE A 270 -18.75 3.75 1.31
C PHE A 270 -18.66 5.22 1.74
N VAL A 271 -19.73 5.98 1.53
CA VAL A 271 -19.79 7.42 1.82
C VAL A 271 -20.33 7.67 3.23
N VAL A 272 -19.63 8.54 3.96
CA VAL A 272 -20.01 9.03 5.28
C VAL A 272 -20.05 10.54 5.35
N GLY A 273 -20.82 11.05 6.31
CA GLY A 273 -21.05 12.47 6.54
C GLY A 273 -21.88 13.12 5.44
N GLU A 274 -22.18 14.40 5.64
CA GLU A 274 -23.06 15.15 4.74
C GLU A 274 -22.31 15.96 3.66
N GLN A 275 -20.98 16.03 3.75
CA GLN A 275 -20.15 16.93 2.92
C GLN A 275 -19.99 16.45 1.48
N TYR A 276 -20.09 15.14 1.25
CA TYR A 276 -19.91 14.50 -0.05
C TYR A 276 -21.02 13.50 -0.28
N LYS A 277 -21.55 13.46 -1.50
CA LYS A 277 -22.58 12.50 -1.90
C LYS A 277 -22.18 11.92 -3.25
N ASP A 278 -22.18 10.59 -3.30
CA ASP A 278 -22.06 9.84 -4.54
C ASP A 278 -23.12 8.74 -4.52
N HIS A 279 -24.12 8.87 -5.39
CA HIS A 279 -25.25 7.95 -5.43
C HIS A 279 -24.87 6.57 -6.00
N SER A 280 -23.66 6.43 -6.53
CA SER A 280 -23.13 5.13 -6.97
C SER A 280 -22.54 4.31 -5.82
N TYR A 281 -22.28 4.93 -4.66
CA TYR A 281 -21.65 4.28 -3.51
C TYR A 281 -22.67 3.94 -2.42
N LEU A 282 -22.32 3.00 -1.54
CA LEU A 282 -23.08 2.75 -0.32
C LEU A 282 -22.99 3.96 0.62
N SER A 283 -23.97 4.13 1.50
CA SER A 283 -24.02 5.26 2.41
C SER A 283 -24.58 4.87 3.78
N GLU A 284 -24.00 5.48 4.82
CA GLU A 284 -24.47 5.38 6.20
C GLU A 284 -25.90 5.86 6.42
N HIS A 285 -26.50 6.61 5.48
CA HIS A 285 -27.86 7.15 5.62
C HIS A 285 -28.96 6.16 5.20
N THR A 286 -28.62 4.90 4.96
CA THR A 286 -29.56 3.84 4.55
C THR A 286 -29.70 2.79 5.66
N GLY A 287 -30.78 2.01 5.67
CA GLY A 287 -30.98 0.93 6.65
C GLY A 287 -30.93 1.39 8.10
N GLU A 288 -30.53 0.50 9.02
CA GLU A 288 -30.32 0.83 10.43
C GLU A 288 -29.01 1.62 10.58
N ASN A 289 -29.06 2.83 11.15
CA ASN A 289 -27.90 3.72 11.17
C ASN A 289 -27.88 4.72 12.33
N ILE A 290 -26.69 5.28 12.55
CA ILE A 290 -26.40 6.35 13.51
C ILE A 290 -25.67 7.53 12.82
N ALA A 291 -25.98 7.79 11.54
CA ALA A 291 -25.25 8.78 10.72
C ALA A 291 -25.24 10.20 11.31
N HIS A 292 -26.29 10.56 12.08
CA HIS A 292 -26.36 11.85 12.79
C HIS A 292 -25.23 12.05 13.82
N LEU A 293 -24.56 10.97 14.26
CA LEU A 293 -23.40 11.03 15.15
C LEU A 293 -22.06 11.16 14.40
N ASN A 294 -22.04 11.11 13.06
CA ASN A 294 -20.81 11.17 12.27
C ASN A 294 -19.91 12.38 12.61
N PRO A 295 -20.44 13.60 12.85
CA PRO A 295 -19.62 14.73 13.28
C PRO A 295 -18.85 14.51 14.59
N LYS A 296 -19.32 13.59 15.45
CA LYS A 296 -18.73 13.27 16.76
C LYS A 296 -17.86 12.01 16.75
N ILE A 297 -18.28 10.95 16.05
CA ILE A 297 -17.64 9.62 16.08
C ILE A 297 -17.05 9.15 14.74
N ASN A 298 -17.08 10.00 13.71
CA ASN A 298 -16.47 9.75 12.40
C ASN A 298 -16.77 8.37 11.83
N GLU A 299 -15.76 7.60 11.41
CA GLU A 299 -15.88 6.32 10.70
C GLU A 299 -16.59 5.23 11.53
N CYS A 300 -16.80 5.41 12.84
CA CYS A 300 -17.60 4.50 13.66
C CYS A 300 -19.07 4.42 13.20
N THR A 301 -19.59 5.46 12.53
CA THR A 301 -20.91 5.42 11.91
C THR A 301 -20.98 4.44 10.73
N ALA A 302 -19.93 4.37 9.91
CA ALA A 302 -19.77 3.34 8.89
C ALA A 302 -19.63 1.95 9.51
N LEU A 303 -18.81 1.83 10.56
CA LEU A 303 -18.65 0.57 11.30
C LEU A 303 -19.98 0.04 11.83
N TYR A 304 -20.80 0.90 12.44
CA TYR A 304 -22.14 0.55 12.90
C TYR A 304 -23.03 0.09 11.75
N TRP A 305 -23.01 0.81 10.64
CA TRP A 305 -23.79 0.45 9.46
C TRP A 305 -23.38 -0.93 8.93
N MET A 306 -22.07 -1.21 8.83
CA MET A 306 -21.56 -2.52 8.41
C MET A 306 -22.00 -3.63 9.36
N TRP A 307 -22.03 -3.38 10.67
CA TRP A 307 -22.50 -4.33 11.67
C TRP A 307 -23.99 -4.67 11.48
N LYS A 308 -24.84 -3.68 11.19
CA LYS A 308 -26.29 -3.86 11.13
C LYS A 308 -26.85 -4.28 9.76
N ASN A 309 -26.18 -3.91 8.68
CA ASN A 309 -26.75 -3.99 7.33
C ASN A 309 -26.01 -4.95 6.39
N THR A 310 -25.02 -5.70 6.88
CA THR A 310 -24.22 -6.62 6.05
C THR A 310 -24.04 -7.97 6.73
N ASP A 311 -23.87 -9.02 5.92
CA ASP A 311 -23.83 -10.42 6.33
C ASP A 311 -22.60 -11.17 5.79
N CYS A 312 -21.61 -10.46 5.24
CA CYS A 312 -20.40 -11.10 4.73
C CYS A 312 -19.60 -11.80 5.84
N GLU A 313 -19.04 -12.97 5.52
CA GLU A 313 -18.28 -13.82 6.45
C GLU A 313 -17.04 -13.10 6.95
N TYR A 314 -16.37 -12.38 6.06
CA TYR A 314 -15.26 -11.50 6.37
C TYR A 314 -15.59 -10.07 6.02
N VAL A 315 -15.21 -9.16 6.90
CA VAL A 315 -15.56 -7.75 6.84
C VAL A 315 -14.35 -6.94 7.25
N GLY A 316 -14.10 -5.87 6.50
CA GLY A 316 -13.05 -4.94 6.82
C GLY A 316 -13.45 -3.50 6.56
N LEU A 317 -12.68 -2.60 7.17
CA LEU A 317 -12.83 -1.17 7.02
C LEU A 317 -11.48 -0.58 6.61
N ASN A 318 -11.49 0.20 5.54
CA ASN A 318 -10.38 1.01 5.05
C ASN A 318 -10.79 2.48 5.01
N HIS A 319 -9.81 3.38 5.06
CA HIS A 319 -10.03 4.76 4.62
C HIS A 319 -9.82 4.89 3.11
N TYR A 320 -10.47 5.88 2.50
CA TYR A 320 -10.32 6.18 1.08
C TYR A 320 -8.87 6.36 0.60
N ARG A 321 -8.02 7.00 1.41
CA ARG A 321 -6.60 7.26 1.09
C ARG A 321 -5.60 6.31 1.76
N ARG A 322 -6.08 5.42 2.63
CA ARG A 322 -5.23 4.46 3.36
C ARG A 322 -5.64 3.04 3.01
N ARG A 323 -4.77 2.33 2.32
CA ARG A 323 -4.98 0.94 1.88
C ARG A 323 -3.92 0.05 2.47
N PHE A 324 -4.30 -1.16 2.84
CA PHE A 324 -3.36 -2.21 3.21
C PHE A 324 -2.48 -2.60 2.02
N TYR A 325 -1.22 -2.93 2.31
CA TYR A 325 -0.35 -3.67 1.40
C TYR A 325 -0.41 -5.17 1.71
N ASN A 326 -0.14 -6.01 0.70
CA ASN A 326 -0.02 -7.47 0.88
C ASN A 326 1.07 -7.85 1.90
N ASP A 327 2.14 -7.06 1.95
CA ASP A 327 3.25 -7.22 2.88
C ASP A 327 4.01 -5.89 3.07
N TRP A 328 5.20 -5.97 3.66
CA TRP A 328 6.06 -4.81 3.95
C TRP A 328 6.71 -4.14 2.73
N ASN A 329 6.33 -4.51 1.51
CA ASN A 329 6.65 -3.75 0.30
C ASN A 329 5.60 -2.65 0.07
N ARG A 330 5.95 -1.42 0.46
CA ARG A 330 5.08 -0.23 0.33
C ARG A 330 5.16 0.34 -1.09
N ASN A 331 4.53 -0.34 -2.04
CA ASN A 331 4.42 0.10 -3.41
C ASN A 331 2.96 0.00 -3.88
N SER A 332 2.46 0.98 -4.63
CA SER A 332 1.10 1.01 -5.16
C SER A 332 0.69 -0.23 -5.95
N GLY A 333 1.63 -0.95 -6.55
CA GLY A 333 1.38 -2.25 -7.19
C GLY A 333 1.21 -3.43 -6.22
N ASN A 334 1.26 -3.21 -4.90
CA ASN A 334 1.23 -4.22 -3.83
C ASN A 334 0.05 -4.08 -2.86
N TYR A 335 -1.04 -3.43 -3.26
CA TYR A 335 -2.21 -3.32 -2.39
C TYR A 335 -2.81 -4.69 -2.07
N LEU A 336 -3.43 -4.79 -0.88
CA LEU A 336 -4.01 -6.02 -0.37
C LEU A 336 -5.04 -6.58 -1.36
N ASP A 337 -4.86 -7.81 -1.80
CA ASP A 337 -5.79 -8.51 -2.68
C ASP A 337 -6.47 -9.68 -1.98
N GLY A 338 -7.57 -10.19 -2.58
CA GLY A 338 -8.37 -11.26 -2.00
C GLY A 338 -7.63 -12.59 -1.82
N PHE A 339 -6.55 -12.83 -2.58
CA PHE A 339 -5.76 -14.05 -2.47
C PHE A 339 -4.82 -13.96 -1.26
N HIS A 340 -4.04 -12.90 -1.14
CA HIS A 340 -3.19 -12.69 0.04
C HIS A 340 -4.00 -12.57 1.33
N LEU A 341 -5.16 -11.92 1.26
CA LEU A 341 -6.07 -11.82 2.39
C LEU A 341 -6.57 -13.21 2.85
N LYS A 342 -6.88 -14.11 1.91
CA LYS A 342 -7.21 -15.52 2.22
C LYS A 342 -6.06 -16.19 2.96
N GLU A 343 -4.84 -16.14 2.42
CA GLU A 343 -3.66 -16.75 3.04
C GLU A 343 -3.45 -16.23 4.48
N ILE A 344 -3.65 -14.93 4.69
CA ILE A 344 -3.51 -14.33 6.03
C ILE A 344 -4.61 -14.83 6.97
N LEU A 345 -5.87 -14.86 6.54
CA LEU A 345 -7.00 -15.22 7.40
C LEU A 345 -7.16 -16.75 7.64
N GLU A 346 -6.36 -17.57 6.96
CA GLU A 346 -6.14 -18.99 7.29
C GLU A 346 -5.28 -19.14 8.56
N GLU A 347 -4.33 -18.23 8.79
CA GLU A 347 -3.39 -18.27 9.91
C GLU A 347 -3.73 -17.31 11.06
N TYR A 348 -4.44 -16.22 10.75
CA TYR A 348 -4.73 -15.12 11.66
C TYR A 348 -6.24 -14.85 11.76
N ASP A 349 -6.67 -14.32 12.90
CA ASP A 349 -8.09 -14.05 13.18
C ASP A 349 -8.46 -12.60 12.82
N LEU A 350 -7.48 -11.70 12.84
CA LEU A 350 -7.66 -10.26 12.63
C LEU A 350 -6.45 -9.68 11.89
N VAL A 351 -6.70 -8.93 10.83
CA VAL A 351 -5.73 -8.05 10.19
C VAL A 351 -5.94 -6.64 10.73
N MET A 352 -4.86 -6.01 11.20
CA MET A 352 -4.85 -4.61 11.64
C MET A 352 -3.85 -3.81 10.84
N ALA A 353 -4.07 -2.49 10.76
CA ALA A 353 -2.99 -1.58 10.38
C ALA A 353 -1.83 -1.72 11.37
N GLU A 354 -0.60 -1.55 10.89
CA GLU A 354 0.58 -1.48 11.74
C GLU A 354 0.34 -0.53 12.93
N ALA A 355 0.79 -0.94 14.12
CA ALA A 355 0.63 -0.13 15.32
C ALA A 355 1.43 1.18 15.20
N LEU A 356 0.82 2.30 15.59
CA LEU A 356 1.52 3.57 15.71
C LEU A 356 2.28 3.61 17.04
N LEU A 357 3.57 3.89 16.98
CA LEU A 357 4.39 4.19 18.15
C LEU A 357 4.35 5.69 18.47
N CYS A 358 4.02 6.04 19.71
CA CYS A 358 3.89 7.42 20.17
C CYS A 358 5.23 8.14 20.44
N ASN A 359 6.37 7.57 19.98
CA ASN A 359 7.70 8.20 19.99
C ASN A 359 8.08 8.94 21.29
N GLY A 360 7.88 8.29 22.44
CA GLY A 360 8.25 8.81 23.76
C GLY A 360 7.12 9.52 24.53
N GLN A 361 5.94 9.71 23.91
CA GLN A 361 4.72 10.16 24.59
C GLN A 361 3.79 8.99 24.90
N THR A 362 2.91 9.12 25.88
CA THR A 362 1.81 8.16 26.08
C THR A 362 0.70 8.39 25.06
N VAL A 363 -0.17 7.39 24.86
CA VAL A 363 -1.40 7.54 24.05
C VAL A 363 -2.28 8.66 24.59
N TRP A 364 -2.36 8.82 25.92
CA TRP A 364 -3.07 9.90 26.58
C TRP A 364 -2.50 11.28 26.21
N GLU A 365 -1.18 11.44 26.28
CA GLU A 365 -0.52 12.71 25.94
C GLU A 365 -0.73 13.07 24.47
N GLN A 366 -0.58 12.07 23.59
CA GLN A 366 -0.79 12.24 22.16
C GLN A 366 -2.22 12.66 21.83
N LEU A 367 -3.21 12.10 22.53
CA LEU A 367 -4.60 12.51 22.38
C LEU A 367 -4.84 13.92 22.95
N ARG A 368 -4.29 14.24 24.12
CA ARG A 368 -4.45 15.56 24.77
C ARG A 368 -3.96 16.71 23.90
N VAL A 369 -2.82 16.55 23.23
CA VAL A 369 -2.26 17.61 22.37
C VAL A 369 -2.93 17.68 20.99
N SER A 370 -3.80 16.72 20.65
CA SER A 370 -4.45 16.67 19.34
C SER A 370 -5.66 17.61 19.24
N VAL A 371 -6.32 17.92 20.35
CA VAL A 371 -7.53 18.76 20.42
C VAL A 371 -7.37 19.87 21.46
N SER A 372 -8.32 20.79 21.56
CA SER A 372 -8.35 21.73 22.68
C SER A 372 -8.50 21.02 24.04
N GLU A 373 -7.95 21.63 25.08
CA GLU A 373 -7.98 21.08 26.44
C GLU A 373 -9.42 20.85 26.95
N ASP A 374 -10.34 21.77 26.68
CA ASP A 374 -11.76 21.62 27.06
C ASP A 374 -12.43 20.44 26.34
N ALA A 375 -12.17 20.26 25.04
CA ALA A 375 -12.69 19.12 24.29
C ALA A 375 -12.13 17.80 24.82
N PHE A 376 -10.83 17.76 25.10
CA PHE A 376 -10.16 16.59 25.67
C PHE A 376 -10.75 16.17 27.01
N GLU A 377 -10.83 17.09 27.97
CA GLU A 377 -11.31 16.80 29.32
C GLU A 377 -12.76 16.31 29.30
N LYS A 378 -13.64 16.97 28.54
CA LYS A 378 -15.05 16.56 28.41
C LYS A 378 -15.18 15.23 27.70
N GLY A 379 -14.48 15.03 26.58
CA GLY A 379 -14.50 13.79 25.81
C GLY A 379 -14.03 12.60 26.64
N MET A 380 -12.93 12.77 27.39
CA MET A 380 -12.41 11.76 28.29
C MET A 380 -13.39 11.43 29.42
N ALA A 381 -13.99 12.45 30.04
CA ALA A 381 -14.95 12.26 31.12
C ALA A 381 -16.18 11.46 30.69
N VAL A 382 -16.79 11.79 29.54
CA VAL A 382 -17.99 11.07 29.07
C VAL A 382 -17.70 9.65 28.63
N VAL A 383 -16.56 9.40 27.96
CA VAL A 383 -16.18 8.04 27.53
C VAL A 383 -15.83 7.18 28.75
N ARG A 384 -15.05 7.70 29.71
CA ARG A 384 -14.75 6.96 30.96
C ARG A 384 -16.00 6.62 31.74
N ALA A 385 -16.93 7.58 31.90
CA ALA A 385 -18.18 7.36 32.62
C ALA A 385 -19.06 6.30 31.94
N ALA A 386 -19.22 6.37 30.62
CA ALA A 386 -20.01 5.41 29.86
C ALA A 386 -19.35 4.01 29.87
N LEU A 387 -18.03 3.93 29.71
CA LEU A 387 -17.28 2.67 29.78
C LEU A 387 -17.40 2.04 31.17
N MET A 388 -17.23 2.81 32.24
CA MET A 388 -17.38 2.32 33.61
C MET A 388 -18.80 1.80 33.90
N LYS A 389 -19.82 2.43 33.32
CA LYS A 389 -21.22 2.03 33.49
C LYS A 389 -21.55 0.73 32.76
N HIS A 390 -21.11 0.58 31.51
CA HIS A 390 -21.56 -0.53 30.64
C HIS A 390 -20.56 -1.67 30.50
N GLN A 391 -19.26 -1.38 30.62
CA GLN A 391 -18.16 -2.32 30.44
C GLN A 391 -17.08 -2.14 31.52
N PRO A 392 -17.43 -2.17 32.83
CA PRO A 392 -16.51 -1.88 33.93
C PRO A 392 -15.26 -2.75 33.92
N ASP A 393 -15.36 -3.99 33.43
CA ASP A 393 -14.24 -4.91 33.33
C ASP A 393 -13.14 -4.39 32.39
N TYR A 394 -13.43 -3.50 31.44
CA TYR A 394 -12.43 -2.95 30.52
C TYR A 394 -11.70 -1.72 31.06
N MET A 395 -12.02 -1.22 32.25
CA MET A 395 -11.40 -0.02 32.80
C MET A 395 -9.89 -0.14 32.99
N GLU A 396 -9.41 -1.31 33.45
CA GLU A 396 -7.96 -1.54 33.60
C GLU A 396 -7.24 -1.54 32.25
N ALA A 397 -7.82 -2.22 31.25
CA ALA A 397 -7.29 -2.23 29.89
C ALA A 397 -7.29 -0.82 29.27
N PHE A 398 -8.34 -0.05 29.52
CA PHE A 398 -8.46 1.33 29.03
C PHE A 398 -7.37 2.24 29.59
N GLU A 399 -7.13 2.20 30.91
CA GLU A 399 -6.05 2.96 31.53
C GLU A 399 -4.66 2.47 31.08
N ALA A 400 -4.47 1.15 30.96
CA ALA A 400 -3.22 0.58 30.46
C ALA A 400 -2.87 1.05 29.05
N VAL A 401 -3.86 1.08 28.13
CA VAL A 401 -3.66 1.58 26.76
C VAL A 401 -3.34 3.08 26.77
N LEU A 402 -4.06 3.87 27.57
CA LEU A 402 -3.83 5.32 27.66
C LEU A 402 -2.42 5.66 28.20
N GLN A 403 -1.92 4.89 29.16
CA GLN A 403 -0.54 5.04 29.67
C GLN A 403 0.51 4.37 28.79
N GLY A 404 0.09 3.51 27.85
CA GLY A 404 0.96 2.86 26.88
C GLY A 404 1.52 3.82 25.83
N HIS A 405 2.37 3.28 24.96
CA HIS A 405 3.10 4.03 23.93
C HIS A 405 2.82 3.54 22.50
N ALA A 406 1.83 2.67 22.33
CA ALA A 406 1.46 2.12 21.04
C ALA A 406 -0.05 1.83 20.99
N PHE A 407 -0.66 2.02 19.81
CA PHE A 407 -2.06 1.67 19.57
C PHE A 407 -2.32 1.45 18.07
N TYR A 408 -3.43 0.80 17.75
CA TYR A 408 -3.89 0.59 16.38
C TYR A 408 -4.66 1.81 15.89
N ILE A 409 -4.31 2.29 14.70
CA ILE A 409 -4.82 3.55 14.17
C ILE A 409 -5.86 3.37 13.06
N CYS A 410 -6.52 4.47 12.71
CA CYS A 410 -7.36 4.62 11.52
C CYS A 410 -8.62 3.73 11.47
N ASN A 411 -8.96 3.02 12.57
CA ASN A 411 -10.05 2.04 12.59
C ASN A 411 -9.95 1.01 11.44
N MET A 412 -8.75 0.75 10.93
CA MET A 412 -8.55 -0.11 9.77
C MET A 412 -8.33 -1.55 10.20
N PHE A 413 -9.15 -2.46 9.67
CA PHE A 413 -9.07 -3.88 9.99
C PHE A 413 -9.67 -4.76 8.89
N VAL A 414 -9.38 -6.06 8.93
CA VAL A 414 -10.15 -7.11 8.26
C VAL A 414 -10.29 -8.31 9.20
N THR A 415 -11.49 -8.83 9.40
CA THR A 415 -11.74 -9.94 10.33
C THR A 415 -12.97 -10.75 9.98
N ARG A 416 -13.18 -11.85 10.70
CA ARG A 416 -14.40 -12.66 10.64
C ARG A 416 -15.58 -11.92 11.26
N ARG A 417 -16.78 -12.17 10.74
CA ARG A 417 -18.03 -11.54 11.18
C ARG A 417 -18.25 -11.68 12.69
N GLU A 418 -17.94 -12.84 13.27
CA GLU A 418 -18.14 -13.11 14.69
C GLU A 418 -17.32 -12.17 15.56
N ILE A 419 -16.08 -11.88 15.15
CA ILE A 419 -15.16 -10.97 15.85
C ILE A 419 -15.67 -9.53 15.71
N LEU A 420 -16.09 -9.13 14.51
CA LEU A 420 -16.70 -7.80 14.32
C LEU A 420 -17.93 -7.62 15.21
N ASN A 421 -18.81 -8.63 15.27
CA ASN A 421 -20.04 -8.56 16.05
C ASN A 421 -19.74 -8.36 17.54
N GLN A 422 -18.81 -9.15 18.11
CA GLN A 422 -18.38 -9.01 19.50
C GLN A 422 -17.78 -7.63 19.77
N TYR A 423 -16.93 -7.13 18.88
CA TYR A 423 -16.33 -5.81 19.01
C TYR A 423 -17.40 -4.70 18.94
N CYS A 424 -18.34 -4.78 18.00
CA CYS A 424 -19.38 -3.76 17.83
C CYS A 424 -20.39 -3.78 18.98
N GLU A 425 -20.79 -4.95 19.47
CA GLU A 425 -21.63 -5.08 20.67
C GLU A 425 -20.97 -4.41 21.87
N TRP A 426 -19.67 -4.66 22.09
CA TRP A 426 -18.91 -4.01 23.14
C TRP A 426 -18.78 -2.50 22.93
N LEU A 427 -18.29 -2.06 21.77
CA LEU A 427 -18.02 -0.65 21.46
C LEU A 427 -19.29 0.20 21.56
N PHE A 428 -20.36 -0.21 20.87
CA PHE A 428 -21.58 0.57 20.80
C PHE A 428 -22.45 0.48 22.05
N SER A 429 -22.15 -0.43 22.99
CA SER A 429 -22.80 -0.44 24.31
C SER A 429 -22.57 0.85 25.11
N PHE A 430 -21.44 1.53 24.90
CA PHE A 430 -21.10 2.77 25.61
C PHE A 430 -20.84 3.97 24.69
N LEU A 431 -20.34 3.75 23.47
CA LEU A 431 -19.90 4.84 22.59
C LEU A 431 -21.07 5.74 22.15
N ILE A 432 -22.26 5.17 21.90
CA ILE A 432 -23.45 5.94 21.50
C ILE A 432 -23.87 6.88 22.64
N GLU A 433 -23.98 6.36 23.87
CA GLU A 433 -24.30 7.18 25.05
C GLU A 433 -23.27 8.31 25.26
N ALA A 434 -21.97 8.00 25.13
CA ALA A 434 -20.91 9.00 25.26
C ALA A 434 -21.04 10.11 24.19
N ALA A 435 -21.31 9.73 22.93
CA ALA A 435 -21.49 10.67 21.83
C ALA A 435 -22.74 11.53 21.97
N GLU A 436 -23.85 10.99 22.48
CA GLU A 436 -25.08 11.73 22.74
C GLU A 436 -24.93 12.70 23.91
N SER A 437 -24.15 12.32 24.93
CA SER A 437 -24.02 13.08 26.19
C SER A 437 -23.13 14.32 26.09
N ILE A 438 -22.25 14.40 25.08
CA ILE A 438 -21.34 15.54 24.92
C ILE A 438 -21.96 16.64 24.03
N ASP A 439 -21.98 17.87 24.56
CA ASP A 439 -22.26 19.07 23.77
C ASP A 439 -20.98 19.59 23.14
N VAL A 440 -20.94 19.57 21.79
CA VAL A 440 -19.83 20.05 20.97
C VAL A 440 -20.25 21.20 20.05
N SER A 441 -21.42 21.82 20.31
CA SER A 441 -22.01 22.85 19.46
C SER A 441 -21.09 24.07 19.26
N THR A 442 -20.30 24.41 20.28
CA THR A 442 -19.37 25.54 20.30
C THR A 442 -17.98 25.22 19.76
N TYR A 443 -17.68 23.95 19.47
CA TYR A 443 -16.35 23.52 19.03
C TYR A 443 -16.11 23.75 17.54
N GLY A 444 -14.84 23.94 17.19
CA GLY A 444 -14.39 23.88 15.79
C GLY A 444 -14.56 22.48 15.21
N ALA A 445 -14.58 22.35 13.88
CA ALA A 445 -14.84 21.09 13.20
C ALA A 445 -13.89 19.94 13.62
N TYR A 446 -12.65 20.26 14.01
CA TYR A 446 -11.68 19.28 14.48
C TYR A 446 -12.01 18.76 15.89
N ASP A 447 -12.22 19.65 16.85
CA ASP A 447 -12.49 19.32 18.25
C ASP A 447 -13.82 18.57 18.47
N LYS A 448 -14.81 18.77 17.59
CA LYS A 448 -16.07 17.99 17.60
C LYS A 448 -15.84 16.47 17.55
N ARG A 449 -14.70 16.05 17.01
CA ARG A 449 -14.35 14.65 16.73
C ARG A 449 -13.69 13.92 17.90
N ILE A 450 -13.60 14.53 19.08
CA ILE A 450 -12.89 13.94 20.23
C ILE A 450 -13.37 12.53 20.59
N ILE A 451 -14.68 12.26 20.49
CA ILE A 451 -15.21 10.92 20.74
C ILE A 451 -14.75 9.93 19.67
N GLY A 452 -14.68 10.35 18.40
CA GLY A 452 -14.11 9.54 17.31
C GLY A 452 -12.63 9.23 17.51
N PHE A 453 -11.83 10.21 17.96
CA PHE A 453 -10.42 9.97 18.28
C PHE A 453 -10.24 8.98 19.43
N LEU A 454 -11.12 9.03 20.43
CA LEU A 454 -11.16 8.05 21.51
C LEU A 454 -11.59 6.67 21.01
N ALA A 455 -12.63 6.61 20.18
CA ALA A 455 -13.14 5.38 19.58
C ALA A 455 -12.05 4.63 18.80
N GLU A 456 -11.15 5.35 18.14
CA GLU A 456 -10.00 4.76 17.43
C GLU A 456 -9.07 3.94 18.35
N ARG A 457 -8.94 4.32 19.64
CA ARG A 457 -8.12 3.56 20.61
C ARG A 457 -8.87 2.34 21.14
N MET A 458 -10.19 2.25 20.92
CA MET A 458 -11.02 1.23 21.54
C MET A 458 -10.80 -0.15 20.94
N TRP A 459 -10.32 -0.25 19.70
CA TRP A 459 -9.78 -1.51 19.16
C TRP A 459 -8.65 -2.04 20.04
N THR A 460 -7.63 -1.23 20.33
CA THR A 460 -6.52 -1.63 21.19
C THR A 460 -7.01 -2.01 22.58
N VAL A 461 -7.93 -1.23 23.17
CA VAL A 461 -8.52 -1.51 24.50
C VAL A 461 -9.24 -2.85 24.52
N TRP A 462 -10.07 -3.11 23.51
CA TRP A 462 -10.83 -4.35 23.41
C TRP A 462 -9.90 -5.57 23.26
N LEU A 463 -8.88 -5.44 22.41
CA LEU A 463 -7.90 -6.48 22.12
C LEU A 463 -7.03 -6.86 23.31
N MET A 464 -6.83 -5.97 24.31
CA MET A 464 -6.11 -6.31 25.55
C MET A 464 -6.75 -7.48 26.32
N LYS A 465 -8.02 -7.79 26.06
CA LYS A 465 -8.77 -8.87 26.71
C LYS A 465 -9.10 -10.05 25.79
N GLN A 466 -8.60 -10.06 24.56
CA GLN A 466 -8.86 -11.14 23.60
C GLN A 466 -7.63 -12.01 23.39
N ASP A 467 -7.86 -13.29 23.13
CA ASP A 467 -6.83 -14.23 22.69
C ASP A 467 -6.98 -14.47 21.18
N LEU A 468 -6.54 -13.49 20.39
CA LEU A 468 -6.64 -13.50 18.92
C LEU A 468 -5.26 -13.43 18.29
N ARG A 469 -5.07 -14.15 17.18
CA ARG A 469 -3.87 -14.06 16.35
C ARG A 469 -4.03 -12.85 15.43
N ILE A 470 -3.22 -11.81 15.68
CA ILE A 470 -3.29 -10.55 14.93
C ILE A 470 -2.17 -10.50 13.89
N LYS A 471 -2.53 -10.16 12.65
CA LYS A 471 -1.59 -9.80 11.59
C LYS A 471 -1.56 -8.30 11.41
N GLU A 472 -0.40 -7.69 11.61
CA GLU A 472 -0.17 -6.30 11.23
C GLU A 472 0.27 -6.20 9.78
N LEU A 473 -0.39 -5.32 9.02
CA LEU A 473 0.00 -4.96 7.66
C LEU A 473 0.27 -3.45 7.57
N PRO A 474 1.27 -3.04 6.79
CA PRO A 474 1.50 -1.62 6.55
C PRO A 474 0.41 -1.05 5.66
N ILE A 475 0.18 0.24 5.82
CA ILE A 475 -0.81 0.99 5.03
C ILE A 475 -0.15 2.11 4.21
N THR A 476 -0.84 2.58 3.17
CA THR A 476 -0.48 3.85 2.52
C THR A 476 -0.66 5.00 3.49
N GLU A 477 0.35 5.87 3.58
CA GLU A 477 0.39 7.15 4.31
C GLU A 477 -0.48 7.25 5.57
N VAL A 478 0.15 7.28 6.75
CA VAL A 478 -0.53 7.63 8.00
C VAL A 478 -0.81 9.12 8.09
#